data_AF-A0A962EF16-F1
#
_entry.id   AF-A0A962EF16-F1
#
_cell.length_a   1.000
_cell.length_b   1.000
_cell.length_c   1.000
_cell.angle_alpha   90.00
_cell.angle_beta   90.00
_cell.angle_gamma   90.00
#
_symmetry.space_group_name_H-M   'P 1'
#
loop_
_entity.id
_entity.type
_entity.pdbx_description
1 polymer ?
#
loop_
_entity_poly.entity_id
_entity_poly.type
_entity_poly.pdbx_seq_one_letter_code
_entity_poly.pdbx_strand_id
1 'polypeptide(L)'
;MLRFALLLTAMLVAPCALAQTPPPDLTLTQIVAPGAVSQPLAVRHAGDGSGRIFIVQKNGVIRVYKNGALVATPLLTISVATSSEQG
;
A
#
# COMPACT_ATOMS: atom_id res chain seq x y z
N MET A 1 5.85 -25.89 43.96
CA MET A 1 4.78 -24.85 43.98
C MET A 1 5.34 -23.43 43.85
N LEU A 2 6.37 -23.05 44.61
CA LEU A 2 7.00 -21.71 44.52
C LEU A 2 7.66 -21.37 43.16
N ARG A 3 8.16 -22.37 42.43
CA ARG A 3 8.77 -22.22 41.09
C ARG A 3 7.75 -21.90 39.97
N PHE A 4 6.51 -22.37 40.10
CA PHE A 4 5.43 -22.08 39.15
C PHE A 4 4.84 -20.69 39.38
N ALA A 5 4.80 -20.24 40.64
CA ALA A 5 4.35 -18.90 40.99
C ALA A 5 5.26 -17.81 40.39
N LEU A 6 6.59 -18.03 40.39
CA LEU A 6 7.59 -17.09 39.85
C LEU A 6 7.51 -16.92 38.32
N LEU A 7 7.20 -18.00 37.59
CA LEU A 7 7.00 -17.96 36.13
C LEU A 7 5.70 -17.23 35.73
N LEU A 8 4.65 -17.34 36.55
CA LEU A 8 3.37 -16.67 36.31
C LEU A 8 3.45 -15.15 36.58
N THR A 9 4.30 -14.71 37.52
CA THR A 9 4.49 -13.28 37.81
C THR A 9 5.28 -12.57 36.71
N ALA A 10 6.26 -13.24 36.09
CA ALA A 10 7.06 -12.69 35.00
C ALA A 10 6.25 -12.44 33.72
N MET A 11 5.17 -13.21 33.49
CA MET A 11 4.32 -13.08 32.31
C MET A 11 3.30 -11.93 32.43
N LEU A 12 3.06 -11.41 33.64
CA LEU A 12 2.14 -10.30 33.90
C LEU A 12 2.79 -8.91 33.74
N VAL A 13 4.12 -8.86 33.60
CA VAL A 13 4.90 -7.61 33.37
C VAL A 13 5.34 -7.56 31.91
N ALA A 14 4.40 -7.77 30.99
CA ALA A 14 4.64 -7.45 29.59
C ALA A 14 4.73 -5.92 29.46
N PRO A 15 5.85 -5.34 29.00
CA PRO A 15 5.86 -3.91 28.70
C PRO A 15 4.84 -3.68 27.58
N CYS A 16 3.91 -2.74 27.79
CA CYS A 16 3.12 -2.19 26.70
C CYS A 16 4.10 -1.68 25.64
N ALA A 17 4.22 -2.40 24.53
CA ALA A 17 4.96 -1.90 23.38
C ALA A 17 4.24 -0.62 22.91
N LEU A 18 4.87 0.53 23.11
CA LEU A 18 4.39 1.79 22.55
C LEU A 18 4.64 1.72 21.05
N ALA A 19 3.56 1.60 20.27
CA ALA A 19 3.65 1.73 18.83
C ALA A 19 4.14 3.15 18.49
N GLN A 20 5.13 3.26 17.62
CA GLN A 20 5.62 4.54 17.14
C GLN A 20 4.55 5.21 16.27
N THR A 21 4.19 6.46 16.60
CA THR A 21 3.33 7.28 15.75
C THR A 21 4.12 7.87 14.58
N PRO A 22 3.50 8.16 13.42
CA PRO A 22 4.16 8.88 12.35
C PRO A 22 4.80 10.19 12.85
N PRO A 23 5.94 10.61 12.29
CA PRO A 23 6.50 11.92 12.57
C PRO A 23 5.45 13.03 12.35
N PRO A 24 5.45 14.10 13.18
CA PRO A 24 4.43 15.15 13.11
C PRO A 24 4.44 15.95 11.80
N ASP A 25 5.54 15.89 11.04
CA ASP A 25 5.70 16.49 9.72
C ASP A 25 5.29 15.57 8.57
N LEU A 26 4.88 14.33 8.86
CA LEU A 26 4.46 13.36 7.86
C LEU A 26 2.95 13.43 7.65
N THR A 27 2.56 13.99 6.51
CA THR A 27 1.15 14.05 6.08
C THR A 27 0.92 13.14 4.89
N LEU A 28 -0.21 12.44 4.90
CA LEU A 28 -0.66 11.63 3.77
C LEU A 28 -1.72 12.40 2.99
N THR A 29 -1.52 12.53 1.69
CA THR A 29 -2.49 13.12 0.78
C THR A 29 -3.10 12.04 -0.09
N GLN A 30 -4.43 11.98 -0.11
CA GLN A 30 -5.14 11.06 -0.99
C GLN A 30 -5.16 11.65 -2.41
N ILE A 31 -4.43 11.01 -3.33
CA ILE A 31 -4.35 11.45 -4.73
C ILE A 31 -5.37 10.75 -5.63
N VAL A 32 -5.88 9.59 -5.23
CA VAL A 32 -6.85 8.79 -5.99
C VAL A 32 -7.96 8.38 -5.04
N ALA A 33 -9.21 8.59 -5.44
CA ALA A 33 -10.37 8.22 -4.64
C ALA A 33 -10.48 6.70 -4.44
N PRO A 34 -10.98 6.22 -3.29
CA PRO A 34 -11.26 4.81 -3.07
C PRO A 34 -12.11 4.23 -4.21
N GLY A 35 -11.73 3.05 -4.71
CA GLY A 35 -12.43 2.37 -5.81
C GLY A 35 -12.17 2.92 -7.22
N ALA A 36 -11.48 4.06 -7.37
CA ALA A 36 -11.15 4.60 -8.69
C ALA A 36 -10.09 3.77 -9.46
N VAL A 37 -9.40 2.87 -8.77
CA VAL A 37 -8.52 1.85 -9.34
C VAL A 37 -8.88 0.47 -8.80
N SER A 38 -8.86 -0.54 -9.66
CA SER A 38 -9.20 -1.91 -9.29
C SER A 38 -7.94 -2.70 -8.98
N GLN A 39 -7.88 -3.33 -7.80
CA GLN A 39 -6.83 -4.28 -7.38
C GLN A 39 -5.40 -3.81 -7.77
N PRO A 40 -4.93 -2.65 -7.27
CA PRO A 40 -3.60 -2.14 -7.62
C PRO A 40 -2.51 -3.08 -7.11
N LEU A 41 -1.57 -3.45 -7.98
CA LEU A 41 -0.41 -4.31 -7.68
C LEU A 41 0.88 -3.51 -7.47
N ALA A 42 1.07 -2.43 -8.24
CA ALA A 42 2.28 -1.63 -8.18
C ALA A 42 2.01 -0.17 -8.52
N VAL A 43 2.86 0.70 -7.97
CA VAL A 43 2.95 2.12 -8.30
C VAL A 43 4.38 2.42 -8.76
N ARG A 44 4.53 3.14 -9.87
CA ARG A 44 5.82 3.52 -10.46
C ARG A 44 5.79 4.96 -10.99
N HIS A 45 6.96 5.57 -11.15
CA HIS A 45 7.16 6.80 -11.92
C HIS A 45 7.96 6.48 -13.20
N ALA A 46 7.94 7.38 -14.19
CA ALA A 46 8.70 7.19 -15.43
C ALA A 46 10.18 7.57 -15.30
N GLY A 47 10.56 8.36 -14.29
CA GLY A 47 11.95 8.83 -14.13
C GLY A 47 12.36 9.86 -15.20
N ASP A 48 11.39 10.47 -15.88
CA ASP A 48 11.55 11.37 -17.02
C ASP A 48 11.26 12.85 -16.68
N GLY A 49 11.10 13.17 -15.39
CA GLY A 49 10.72 14.52 -14.94
C GLY A 49 9.26 14.89 -15.19
N SER A 50 8.43 14.01 -15.76
CA SER A 50 7.05 14.37 -16.13
C SER A 50 6.06 14.42 -14.96
N GLY A 51 6.46 13.98 -13.76
CA GLY A 51 5.58 13.87 -12.59
C GLY A 51 4.42 12.86 -12.75
N ARG A 52 4.48 11.96 -13.75
CA ARG A 52 3.44 10.94 -13.96
C ARG A 52 3.61 9.80 -12.97
N ILE A 53 2.49 9.33 -12.42
CA ILE A 53 2.41 8.13 -11.59
C ILE A 53 1.65 7.07 -12.39
N PHE A 54 2.22 5.87 -12.46
CA PHE A 54 1.66 4.71 -13.15
C PHE A 54 1.19 3.71 -12.11
N ILE A 55 -0.08 3.32 -12.20
CA ILE A 55 -0.73 2.39 -11.28
C ILE A 55 -1.05 1.12 -12.07
N VAL A 56 -0.40 0.02 -11.72
CA VAL A 56 -0.60 -1.29 -12.34
C VAL A 56 -1.76 -1.98 -11.64
N GLN A 57 -2.78 -2.39 -12.38
CA GLN A 57 -3.93 -3.15 -11.88
C GLN A 57 -3.75 -4.63 -12.19
N LYS A 58 -4.23 -5.49 -11.28
CA LYS A 58 -4.12 -6.96 -11.39
C LYS A 58 -4.71 -7.53 -12.69
N ASN A 59 -5.70 -6.85 -13.27
CA ASN A 59 -6.36 -7.26 -14.51
C ASN A 59 -5.60 -6.85 -15.80
N GLY A 60 -4.36 -6.37 -15.71
CA GLY A 60 -3.54 -6.01 -16.87
C GLY A 60 -3.75 -4.57 -17.38
N VAL A 61 -4.35 -3.69 -16.58
CA VAL A 61 -4.55 -2.27 -16.92
C VAL A 61 -3.49 -1.40 -16.23
N ILE A 62 -2.85 -0.50 -16.97
CA ILE A 62 -1.97 0.54 -16.43
C ILE A 62 -2.69 1.88 -16.50
N ARG A 63 -3.04 2.43 -15.33
CA ARG A 63 -3.63 3.77 -15.19
C ARG A 63 -2.53 4.81 -15.02
N VAL A 64 -2.75 6.02 -15.53
CA VAL A 64 -1.83 7.15 -15.35
C VAL A 64 -2.51 8.20 -14.50
N TYR A 65 -1.84 8.65 -13.45
CA TYR A 65 -2.17 9.87 -12.72
C TYR A 65 -1.20 10.96 -13.13
N LYS A 66 -1.74 12.11 -13.54
CA LYS A 66 -0.99 13.26 -14.05
C LYS A 66 -1.75 14.54 -13.72
N ASN A 67 -1.04 15.59 -13.32
CA ASN A 67 -1.61 16.92 -13.08
C ASN A 67 -2.82 16.90 -12.12
N GLY A 68 -2.74 16.13 -11.04
CA GLY A 68 -3.79 16.10 -10.02
C GLY A 68 -4.96 15.13 -10.30
N ALA A 69 -4.97 14.43 -11.44
CA ALA A 69 -6.09 13.58 -11.83
C ALA A 69 -5.66 12.26 -12.50
N LEU A 70 -6.56 11.26 -12.45
CA LEU A 70 -6.46 10.07 -13.29
C LEU A 70 -6.79 10.45 -14.74
N VAL A 71 -5.90 10.06 -15.66
CA VAL A 71 -6.16 10.14 -17.10
C VAL A 71 -7.29 9.18 -17.45
N ALA A 72 -8.26 9.66 -18.24
CA ALA A 72 -9.45 8.88 -18.60
C ALA A 72 -9.06 7.58 -19.33
N THR A 73 -8.24 7.69 -20.37
CA THR A 73 -7.72 6.56 -21.14
C THR A 73 -6.54 5.91 -20.41
N PRO A 74 -6.56 4.58 -20.17
CA PRO A 74 -5.39 3.85 -19.68
C PRO A 74 -4.21 3.99 -20.64
N LEU A 75 -2.99 3.87 -20.10
CA LEU A 75 -1.78 3.80 -20.95
C LEU A 75 -1.72 2.48 -21.72
N LEU A 76 -2.04 1.39 -21.03
CA LEU A 76 -1.97 0.03 -21.54
C LEU A 76 -3.11 -0.79 -20.96
N THR A 77 -3.69 -1.64 -21.80
CA THR A 77 -4.66 -2.66 -21.41
C THR A 77 -4.30 -3.95 -22.12
N ILE A 78 -3.99 -4.99 -21.35
CA ILE A 78 -3.79 -6.36 -21.83
C ILE A 78 -4.64 -7.32 -21.00
N SER A 79 -5.01 -8.47 -21.56
CA SER A 79 -5.73 -9.50 -20.81
C SER A 79 -4.75 -10.32 -19.98
N VAL A 80 -5.01 -10.42 -18.67
CA VAL A 80 -4.19 -11.18 -17.71
C VAL A 80 -5.10 -12.11 -16.91
N ALA A 81 -4.67 -13.35 -16.70
CA ALA A 81 -5.36 -14.29 -15.81
C ALA A 81 -5.10 -13.89 -14.34
N THR A 82 -6.16 -13.75 -13.55
CA THR A 82 -6.07 -13.20 -12.18
C THR A 82 -6.16 -14.26 -11.07
N SER A 83 -6.29 -15.54 -11.44
CA SER A 83 -6.53 -16.66 -10.52
C SER A 83 -5.26 -17.23 -9.86
N SER A 84 -4.06 -16.77 -10.22
CA SER A 84 -2.77 -17.25 -9.68
C SER A 84 -1.71 -16.14 -9.64
N GLU A 85 -0.44 -16.46 -9.39
CA GLU A 85 0.71 -15.54 -9.41
C GLU A 85 1.19 -15.26 -10.85
N GLN A 86 0.34 -14.62 -11.65
CA GLN A 86 0.72 -14.13 -12.98
C GLN A 86 0.78 -12.60 -13.03
N GLY A 87 1.18 -11.99 -11.91
CA GLY A 87 1.30 -10.53 -11.74
C GLY A 87 2.53 -9.94 -12.40
#